data_AF-A0A816RPT4-F1
#
_entry.id   AF-A0A816RPT4-F1
#
_cell.length_a   1.000
_cell.length_b   1.000
_cell.length_c   1.000
_cell.angle_alpha   90.00
_cell.angle_beta   90.00
_cell.angle_gamma   90.00
#
_symmetry.space_group_name_H-M   'P 1'
#
loop_
_entity.id
_entity.type
_entity.pdbx_description
1 polymer ?
#
loop_
_entity_poly.entity_id
_entity_poly.type
_entity_poly.pdbx_seq_one_letter_code
_entity_poly.pdbx_strand_id
1 'polypeptide(L)'
;MLHQEDSVTAPPITKSPQLLDDHEDGGDDRERIRSSWVQKVINLEESKAQIIYALPVIFTNLFIYCIPLTSVMFASHLGQLELAGATLANSWATVTGVTFMIGLSGALETLCGQGFGAENYRMLGLHLLHCLISLRYIHLHLLVLHRIRSPTFFFFFFFFFFC
;
A
#
# COMPACT_ATOMS: atom_id res chain seq x y z
N MET A 1 -39.35 -47.68 18.37
CA MET A 1 -38.24 -47.94 19.29
C MET A 1 -37.93 -46.60 19.97
N LEU A 2 -38.62 -46.14 21.04
CA LEU A 2 -38.82 -46.71 22.38
C LEU A 2 -37.54 -47.23 23.03
N HIS A 3 -36.89 -46.37 23.84
CA HIS A 3 -36.69 -46.52 25.30
C HIS A 3 -35.97 -45.25 25.83
N GLN A 4 -36.65 -44.39 26.62
CA GLN A 4 -36.83 -44.40 28.10
C GLN A 4 -35.66 -43.67 28.81
N GLU A 5 -35.76 -42.38 29.18
CA GLU A 5 -36.33 -41.82 30.44
C GLU A 5 -35.83 -42.47 31.76
N ASP A 6 -35.10 -41.64 32.51
CA ASP A 6 -35.05 -41.48 33.98
C ASP A 6 -34.73 -42.65 34.94
N SER A 7 -33.64 -42.48 35.70
CA SER A 7 -33.68 -42.75 37.14
C SER A 7 -32.88 -41.71 37.94
N VAL A 8 -33.65 -40.86 38.63
CA VAL A 8 -33.28 -40.04 39.78
C VAL A 8 -32.48 -40.85 40.82
N THR A 9 -31.43 -40.26 41.41
CA THR A 9 -31.12 -40.22 42.87
C THR A 9 -29.83 -39.41 43.11
N ALA A 10 -29.87 -38.42 44.01
CA ALA A 10 -28.71 -37.71 44.60
C ALA A 10 -28.77 -37.85 46.14
N PRO A 11 -27.77 -37.39 46.93
CA PRO A 11 -26.35 -37.78 47.07
C PRO A 11 -26.03 -38.28 48.52
N PRO A 12 -24.78 -38.63 48.92
CA PRO A 12 -23.97 -37.62 49.63
C PRO A 12 -22.43 -37.74 49.49
N ILE A 13 -21.79 -36.57 49.52
CA ILE A 13 -20.51 -36.21 50.18
C ILE A 13 -19.43 -37.31 50.32
N THR A 14 -18.34 -37.18 49.58
CA THR A 14 -17.00 -37.43 50.11
C THR A 14 -16.10 -36.28 49.72
N LYS A 15 -15.88 -35.39 50.69
CA LYS A 15 -14.79 -34.42 50.68
C LYS A 15 -13.50 -35.23 50.65
N SER A 16 -12.68 -35.05 49.62
CA SER A 16 -11.24 -35.32 49.72
C SER A 16 -10.55 -33.98 50.00
N PRO A 17 -10.07 -33.73 51.22
CA PRO A 17 -9.34 -32.52 51.57
C PRO A 17 -7.84 -32.68 51.30
N GLN A 18 -7.32 -31.74 50.53
CA GLN A 18 -5.96 -31.15 50.56
C GLN A 18 -4.75 -32.07 50.39
N LEU A 19 -4.10 -31.97 49.21
CA LEU A 19 -2.64 -32.05 49.11
C LEU A 19 -2.13 -30.96 48.16
N LEU A 20 -1.53 -29.93 48.76
CA LEU A 20 -0.42 -29.10 48.28
C LEU A 20 -0.45 -28.64 46.81
N ASP A 21 -1.11 -27.53 46.54
CA ASP A 21 -0.69 -26.63 45.46
C ASP A 21 -0.03 -25.40 46.09
N ASP A 22 1.26 -25.56 46.34
CA ASP A 22 2.17 -24.49 46.70
C ASP A 22 2.30 -23.51 45.51
N HIS A 23 1.59 -22.39 45.59
CA HIS A 23 2.04 -21.10 45.05
C HIS A 23 2.49 -21.06 43.55
N GLU A 24 1.60 -21.35 42.58
CA GLU A 24 1.85 -21.11 41.14
C GLU A 24 1.46 -19.70 40.62
N ASP A 25 1.37 -18.69 41.49
CA ASP A 25 1.13 -17.28 41.07
C ASP A 25 2.34 -16.65 40.34
N GLY A 26 3.51 -17.31 40.37
CA GLY A 26 4.73 -16.84 39.69
C GLY A 26 4.90 -17.30 38.23
N GLY A 27 4.03 -18.20 37.74
CA GLY A 27 4.09 -18.75 36.38
C GLY A 27 3.51 -17.79 35.33
N ASP A 28 2.31 -17.26 35.61
CA ASP A 28 1.59 -16.31 34.73
C ASP A 28 2.38 -14.99 34.55
N ASP A 29 2.91 -14.45 35.65
CA ASP A 29 3.69 -13.22 35.60
C ASP A 29 4.98 -13.36 34.78
N ARG A 30 5.68 -14.50 34.86
CA ARG A 30 6.86 -14.75 34.02
C ARG A 30 6.52 -14.89 32.55
N GLU A 31 5.39 -15.50 32.22
CA GLU A 31 4.94 -15.64 30.83
C GLU A 31 4.48 -14.29 30.24
N ARG A 32 3.77 -13.46 31.01
CA ARG A 32 3.42 -12.08 30.64
C ARG A 32 4.64 -11.18 30.47
N ILE A 33 5.61 -11.27 31.38
CA ILE A 33 6.87 -10.53 31.27
C ILE A 33 7.58 -10.96 29.99
N ARG A 34 7.70 -12.28 29.74
CA ARG A 34 8.34 -12.84 28.53
C ARG A 34 7.66 -12.35 27.25
N SER A 35 6.33 -12.38 27.15
CA SER A 35 5.62 -11.91 25.94
C SER A 35 5.79 -10.41 25.73
N SER A 36 5.85 -9.61 26.80
CA SER A 36 6.13 -8.17 26.71
C SER A 36 7.54 -7.87 26.20
N TRP A 37 8.56 -8.60 26.68
CA TRP A 37 9.92 -8.44 26.17
C TRP A 37 10.04 -8.85 24.72
N VAL A 38 9.47 -10.01 24.34
CA VAL A 38 9.47 -10.52 22.97
C VAL A 38 8.77 -9.54 22.02
N GLN A 39 7.60 -9.00 22.40
CA GLN A 39 6.91 -7.99 21.59
C GLN A 39 7.78 -6.72 21.43
N LYS A 40 8.48 -6.28 22.49
CA LYS A 40 9.36 -5.12 22.42
C LYS A 40 10.56 -5.34 21.48
N VAL A 41 11.22 -6.51 21.53
CA VAL A 41 12.35 -6.77 20.61
C VAL A 41 11.88 -6.93 19.16
N ILE A 42 10.76 -7.63 18.92
CA ILE A 42 10.18 -7.77 17.58
C ILE A 42 9.83 -6.39 17.01
N ASN A 43 9.11 -5.57 17.79
CA ASN A 43 8.74 -4.22 17.34
C ASN A 43 9.97 -3.33 17.07
N LEU A 44 11.06 -3.49 17.83
CA LEU A 44 12.30 -2.73 17.61
C LEU A 44 13.04 -3.16 16.34
N GLU A 45 13.12 -4.46 16.08
CA GLU A 45 13.75 -4.99 14.86
C GLU A 45 12.94 -4.60 13.61
N GLU A 46 11.62 -4.75 13.67
CA GLU A 46 10.71 -4.34 12.60
C GLU A 46 10.79 -2.82 12.33
N SER A 47 10.79 -2.01 13.38
CA SER A 47 10.90 -0.54 13.24
C SER A 47 12.22 -0.12 12.60
N LYS A 48 13.33 -0.76 13.00
CA LYS A 48 14.66 -0.49 12.44
C LYS A 48 14.72 -0.88 10.97
N ALA A 49 14.15 -2.04 10.61
CA ALA A 49 14.03 -2.46 9.22
C ALA A 49 13.18 -1.47 8.41
N GLN A 50 12.05 -1.00 8.95
CA GLN A 50 11.20 -0.05 8.26
C GLN A 50 11.89 1.31 8.03
N ILE A 51 12.70 1.77 8.98
CA ILE A 51 13.48 3.02 8.84
C ILE A 51 14.51 2.92 7.70
N ILE A 52 15.17 1.76 7.52
CA ILE A 52 16.18 1.62 6.46
C ILE A 52 15.55 1.69 5.06
N TYR A 53 14.30 1.25 4.92
CA TYR A 53 13.52 1.40 3.67
C TYR A 53 12.90 2.80 3.53
N ALA A 54 12.55 3.47 4.62
CA ALA A 54 12.03 4.84 4.58
C ALA A 54 13.07 5.83 4.04
N LEU A 55 14.36 5.62 4.35
CA LEU A 55 15.45 6.50 3.91
C LEU A 55 15.53 6.66 2.36
N PRO A 56 15.61 5.58 1.55
CA PRO A 56 15.59 5.70 0.10
C PRO A 56 14.27 6.26 -0.42
N VAL A 57 13.13 5.97 0.21
CA VAL A 57 11.82 6.51 -0.21
C VAL A 57 11.74 8.04 -0.03
N ILE A 58 12.27 8.56 1.07
CA ILE A 58 12.37 10.01 1.31
C ILE A 58 13.29 10.65 0.27
N PHE A 59 14.42 10.01 -0.01
CA PHE A 59 15.35 10.48 -1.02
C PHE A 59 14.71 10.48 -2.41
N THR A 60 14.05 9.40 -2.82
CA THR A 60 13.34 9.32 -4.09
C THR A 60 12.24 10.38 -4.19
N ASN A 61 11.48 10.64 -3.13
CA ASN A 61 10.50 11.73 -3.12
C ASN A 61 11.15 13.10 -3.35
N LEU A 62 12.30 13.37 -2.73
CA LEU A 62 13.02 14.62 -2.96
C LEU A 62 13.40 14.77 -4.44
N PHE A 63 13.95 13.71 -5.05
CA PHE A 63 14.33 13.73 -6.47
C PHE A 63 13.12 13.89 -7.40
N ILE A 64 12.00 13.23 -7.09
CA ILE A 64 10.78 13.32 -7.90
C ILE A 64 10.20 14.73 -7.96
N TYR A 65 10.43 15.56 -6.94
CA TYR A 65 10.05 16.98 -6.96
C TYR A 65 11.14 17.87 -7.56
N CYS A 66 12.42 17.55 -7.39
CA CYS A 66 13.52 18.32 -7.95
C CYS A 66 13.55 18.32 -9.48
N ILE A 67 13.33 17.17 -10.11
CA ILE A 67 13.37 17.01 -11.57
C ILE A 67 12.39 17.95 -12.31
N PRO A 68 11.08 17.96 -11.98
CA PRO A 68 10.13 18.87 -12.60
C PRO A 68 10.42 20.34 -12.26
N LEU A 69 10.90 20.64 -11.05
CA LEU A 69 11.29 22.01 -10.67
C LEU A 69 12.41 22.55 -11.55
N THR A 70 13.47 21.76 -11.77
CA THR A 70 14.57 22.14 -12.67
C THR A 70 14.08 22.33 -14.10
N SER A 71 13.19 21.46 -14.60
CA SER A 71 12.56 21.64 -15.92
C SER A 71 11.84 22.98 -16.07
N VAL A 72 11.04 23.36 -15.08
CA VAL A 72 10.29 24.61 -15.09
C VAL A 72 11.22 25.82 -14.96
N MET A 73 12.31 25.72 -14.20
CA MET A 73 13.32 26.78 -14.11
C MET A 73 13.98 27.07 -15.46
N PHE A 74 14.30 26.04 -16.24
CA PHE A 74 14.80 26.24 -17.61
C PHE A 74 13.74 26.85 -18.53
N ALA A 75 12.49 26.36 -18.47
CA ALA A 75 11.37 26.91 -19.25
C ALA A 75 11.11 28.40 -18.94
N SER A 76 11.29 28.78 -17.67
CA SER A 76 11.13 30.16 -17.20
C SER A 76 12.12 31.12 -17.87
N HIS A 77 13.34 30.67 -18.18
CA HIS A 77 14.34 31.49 -18.88
C HIS A 77 14.07 31.61 -20.39
N LEU A 78 13.30 30.70 -20.98
CA LEU A 78 13.00 30.68 -22.43
C LEU A 78 11.83 31.59 -22.84
N GLY A 79 11.06 32.11 -21.87
CA GLY A 79 10.05 33.14 -22.10
C GLY A 79 8.65 32.78 -21.59
N GLN A 80 7.76 33.77 -21.56
CA GLN A 80 6.41 33.62 -21.01
C GLN A 80 5.53 32.64 -21.79
N LEU A 81 5.72 32.52 -23.11
CA LEU A 81 4.92 31.63 -23.95
C LEU A 81 5.18 30.15 -23.63
N GLU A 82 6.46 29.78 -23.46
CA GLU A 82 6.86 28.42 -23.10
C GLU A 82 6.45 28.09 -21.66
N LEU A 83 6.54 29.05 -20.73
CA LEU A 83 6.09 28.87 -19.35
C LEU A 83 4.58 28.63 -19.24
N ALA A 84 3.76 29.36 -20.02
CA ALA A 84 2.32 29.14 -20.09
C ALA A 84 1.98 27.76 -20.69
N GLY A 85 2.73 27.35 -21.73
CA GLY A 85 2.63 26.02 -22.32
C GLY A 85 2.96 24.91 -21.32
N ALA A 86 4.07 25.03 -20.60
CA ALA A 86 4.49 24.09 -19.56
C ALA A 86 3.47 23.98 -18.42
N THR A 87 2.90 25.10 -17.97
CA THR A 87 1.88 25.13 -16.92
C THR A 87 0.60 24.42 -17.36
N LEU A 88 0.15 24.66 -18.60
CA LEU A 88 -1.02 23.98 -19.17
C LEU A 88 -0.75 22.48 -19.33
N ALA A 89 0.44 22.11 -19.82
CA ALA A 89 0.87 20.72 -19.96
C ALA A 89 0.89 20.00 -18.61
N ASN A 90 1.42 20.64 -17.57
CA ASN A 90 1.45 20.10 -16.21
C ASN A 90 0.04 19.83 -15.66
N SER A 91 -0.90 20.77 -15.87
CA SER A 91 -2.30 20.58 -15.47
C SER A 91 -2.95 19.40 -16.19
N TRP A 92 -2.74 19.27 -17.50
CA TRP A 92 -3.23 18.13 -18.28
C TRP A 92 -2.60 16.80 -17.84
N ALA A 93 -1.29 16.77 -17.60
CA ALA A 93 -0.56 15.60 -17.13
C ALA A 93 -1.04 15.13 -15.76
N THR A 94 -1.32 16.07 -14.86
CA THR A 94 -1.81 15.76 -13.52
C THR A 94 -3.21 15.13 -13.59
N VAL A 95 -4.12 15.73 -14.36
CA VAL A 95 -5.51 15.25 -14.49
C VAL A 95 -5.59 13.89 -15.18
N THR A 96 -4.83 13.70 -16.27
CA THR A 96 -4.94 12.49 -17.12
C THR A 96 -4.05 11.34 -16.66
N GLY A 97 -2.86 11.63 -16.12
CA GLY A 97 -1.86 10.64 -15.74
C GLY A 97 -1.79 10.42 -14.24
N VAL A 98 -1.35 11.44 -13.49
CA VAL A 98 -0.98 11.31 -12.06
C VAL A 98 -2.18 10.91 -11.20
N THR A 99 -3.31 11.60 -11.32
CA THR A 99 -4.52 11.29 -10.54
C THR A 99 -5.06 9.89 -10.85
N PHE A 100 -5.04 9.49 -12.11
CA PHE A 100 -5.47 8.15 -12.50
C PHE A 100 -4.53 7.07 -11.95
N MET A 101 -3.21 7.26 -12.08
CA MET A 101 -2.21 6.32 -11.58
C MET A 101 -2.27 6.16 -10.06
N ILE A 102 -2.48 7.26 -9.32
CA ILE A 102 -2.67 7.20 -7.86
C ILE A 102 -3.93 6.42 -7.51
N GLY A 103 -5.05 6.68 -8.20
CA GLY A 103 -6.30 5.96 -7.98
C GLY A 103 -6.18 4.46 -8.28
N LEU A 104 -5.51 4.11 -9.38
CA LEU A 104 -5.23 2.72 -9.74
C LEU A 104 -4.28 2.08 -8.72
N SER A 105 -3.19 2.74 -8.33
CA SER A 105 -2.25 2.23 -7.33
C SER A 105 -2.94 1.92 -6.00
N GLY A 106 -3.83 2.81 -5.52
CA GLY A 106 -4.59 2.56 -4.29
C GLY A 106 -5.58 1.39 -4.42
N ALA A 107 -6.25 1.28 -5.56
CA ALA A 107 -7.13 0.14 -5.84
C ALA A 107 -6.34 -1.17 -5.89
N LEU A 108 -5.13 -1.16 -6.45
CA LEU A 108 -4.25 -2.31 -6.54
C LEU A 108 -3.65 -2.70 -5.19
N GLU A 109 -3.28 -1.75 -4.34
CA GLU A 109 -2.82 -2.05 -2.97
C GLU A 109 -3.92 -2.79 -2.20
N THR A 110 -5.17 -2.33 -2.31
CA THR A 110 -6.33 -3.00 -1.73
C THR A 110 -6.53 -4.40 -2.33
N LEU A 111 -6.51 -4.51 -3.66
CA LEU A 111 -6.75 -5.78 -4.36
C LEU A 111 -5.62 -6.79 -4.12
N CYS A 112 -4.37 -6.34 -3.96
CA CYS A 112 -3.23 -7.15 -3.56
C CYS A 112 -3.39 -7.67 -2.14
N GLY A 113 -3.81 -6.83 -1.19
CA GLY A 113 -4.12 -7.27 0.17
C GLY A 113 -5.24 -8.31 0.22
N GLN A 114 -6.29 -8.12 -0.58
CA GLN A 114 -7.39 -9.08 -0.69
C GLN A 114 -6.97 -10.37 -1.42
N GLY A 115 -6.21 -10.26 -2.49
CA GLY A 115 -5.76 -11.38 -3.32
C GLY A 115 -4.72 -12.27 -2.63
N PHE A 116 -3.83 -11.68 -1.83
CA PHE A 116 -2.85 -12.42 -1.02
C PHE A 116 -3.53 -13.22 0.09
N GLY A 117 -4.58 -12.67 0.72
CA GLY A 117 -5.39 -13.40 1.70
C GLY A 117 -6.27 -14.51 1.11
N ALA A 118 -6.67 -14.39 -0.17
CA ALA A 118 -7.50 -15.37 -0.87
C ALA A 118 -6.71 -16.33 -1.78
N GLU A 119 -5.37 -16.27 -1.76
CA GLU A 119 -4.43 -17.07 -2.57
C GLU A 119 -4.69 -17.03 -4.10
N ASN A 120 -5.44 -16.03 -4.59
CA ASN A 120 -5.86 -15.93 -5.99
C ASN A 120 -5.08 -14.85 -6.77
N TYR A 121 -3.79 -15.09 -6.94
CA TYR A 121 -2.87 -14.20 -7.64
C TYR A 121 -3.16 -14.08 -9.15
N ARG A 122 -3.75 -15.12 -9.74
CA ARG A 122 -3.98 -15.17 -11.20
C ARG A 122 -5.03 -14.17 -11.65
N MET A 123 -6.07 -13.94 -10.84
CA MET A 123 -7.15 -13.00 -11.16
C MET A 123 -6.73 -11.54 -10.96
N LEU A 124 -5.87 -11.27 -9.98
CA LEU A 124 -5.26 -9.96 -9.70
C LEU A 124 -4.41 -9.48 -10.89
N GLY A 125 -3.54 -10.35 -11.41
CA GLY A 125 -2.68 -10.03 -12.56
C GLY A 125 -3.44 -9.72 -13.85
N LEU A 126 -4.58 -10.39 -14.09
CA LEU A 126 -5.44 -10.13 -15.25
C LEU A 126 -6.13 -8.76 -15.18
N HIS A 127 -6.61 -8.35 -14.00
CA HIS A 127 -7.21 -7.02 -13.81
C HIS A 127 -6.18 -5.91 -14.01
N LEU A 128 -4.99 -6.08 -13.45
CA LEU A 128 -3.83 -5.22 -13.66
C LEU A 128 -3.51 -5.03 -15.14
N LEU A 129 -3.41 -6.14 -15.87
CA LEU A 129 -3.12 -6.11 -17.30
C LEU A 129 -4.20 -5.34 -18.08
N HIS A 130 -5.48 -5.54 -17.73
CA HIS A 130 -6.57 -4.82 -18.38
C HIS A 130 -6.56 -3.32 -18.09
N CYS A 131 -6.25 -2.92 -16.85
CA CYS A 131 -6.08 -1.52 -16.48
C CYS A 131 -4.90 -0.88 -17.23
N LEU A 132 -3.76 -1.58 -17.32
CA LEU A 132 -2.58 -1.11 -18.05
C LEU A 132 -2.85 -0.99 -19.55
N ILE A 133 -3.58 -1.93 -20.15
CA ILE A 133 -4.00 -1.88 -21.55
C ILE A 133 -4.92 -0.68 -21.79
N SER A 134 -5.96 -0.50 -20.97
CA SER A 134 -6.90 0.63 -21.06
C SER A 134 -6.19 1.98 -20.95
N LEU A 135 -5.29 2.09 -19.96
CA LEU A 135 -4.40 3.23 -19.80
C LEU A 135 -3.58 3.51 -21.06
N ARG A 136 -3.01 2.46 -21.66
CA ARG A 136 -2.21 2.59 -22.87
C ARG A 136 -3.03 3.07 -24.07
N TYR A 137 -4.26 2.62 -24.22
CA TYR A 137 -5.19 3.07 -25.26
C TYR A 137 -5.55 4.54 -25.09
N ILE A 138 -5.87 4.98 -23.87
CA ILE A 138 -6.17 6.38 -23.56
C ILE A 138 -4.97 7.28 -23.86
N HIS A 139 -3.77 6.88 -23.45
CA HIS A 139 -2.54 7.62 -23.75
C HIS A 139 -2.25 7.68 -25.25
N LEU A 140 -2.44 6.57 -25.98
CA LEU A 140 -2.24 6.53 -27.43
C LEU A 140 -3.23 7.46 -28.15
N HIS A 141 -4.50 7.50 -27.71
CA HIS A 141 -5.53 8.33 -28.31
C HIS A 141 -5.25 9.83 -28.07
N LEU A 142 -4.86 10.20 -26.85
CA LEU A 142 -4.43 11.57 -26.54
C LEU A 142 -3.17 11.97 -27.31
N LEU A 143 -2.21 11.06 -27.49
CA LEU A 143 -0.97 11.31 -28.25
C LEU A 143 -1.26 11.58 -29.73
N VAL A 144 -2.15 10.78 -30.35
CA VAL A 144 -2.56 10.98 -31.75
C VAL A 144 -3.28 12.32 -31.93
N LEU A 145 -4.18 12.69 -31.01
CA LEU A 145 -4.88 13.98 -31.06
C LEU A 145 -3.94 15.18 -30.82
N HIS A 146 -2.93 15.04 -29.96
CA HIS A 146 -1.94 16.09 -29.71
C HIS A 146 -0.90 16.23 -30.82
N ARG A 147 -0.53 15.14 -31.49
CA ARG A 147 0.39 15.15 -32.65
C ARG A 147 -0.14 16.03 -33.79
N ILE A 148 -1.46 16.17 -33.90
CA ILE A 148 -2.14 17.00 -34.91
C ILE A 148 -2.16 18.48 -34.49
N ARG A 149 -2.03 18.81 -33.19
CA ARG A 149 -2.19 20.18 -32.65
C ARG A 149 -0.87 20.94 -32.50
N SER A 150 0.24 20.32 -32.05
CA SER A 150 1.59 20.93 -32.05
C SER A 150 2.70 19.96 -31.54
N PRO A 151 3.91 19.96 -32.13
CA PRO A 151 5.01 19.07 -31.72
C PRO A 151 5.78 19.53 -30.46
N THR A 152 5.75 20.82 -30.12
CA THR A 152 6.46 21.39 -28.96
C THR A 152 5.88 20.92 -27.62
N PHE A 153 4.56 20.77 -27.55
CA PHE A 153 3.86 20.32 -26.34
C PHE A 153 4.16 18.87 -25.97
N PHE A 154 4.46 18.02 -26.96
CA PHE A 154 4.83 16.63 -26.76
C PHE A 154 6.21 16.47 -26.10
N PHE A 155 7.19 17.28 -26.51
CA PHE A 155 8.55 17.23 -25.96
C PHE A 155 8.56 17.62 -24.48
N PHE A 156 7.83 18.69 -24.11
CA PHE A 156 7.67 19.11 -22.71
C PHE A 156 6.94 18.07 -21.86
N PHE A 157 5.86 17.48 -22.37
CA PHE A 157 5.09 16.46 -21.65
C PHE A 157 5.90 15.17 -21.44
N PHE A 158 6.63 14.72 -22.46
CA PHE A 158 7.47 13.53 -22.37
C PHE A 158 8.68 13.75 -21.45
N PHE A 159 9.32 14.93 -21.52
CA PHE A 159 10.40 15.31 -20.62
C PHE A 159 9.95 15.38 -19.14
N PHE A 160 8.74 15.86 -18.88
CA PHE A 160 8.21 16.00 -17.52
C PHE A 160 7.67 14.70 -16.92
N PHE A 161 7.22 13.75 -17.75
CA PHE A 161 6.68 12.46 -17.29
C PHE A 161 7.71 11.32 -17.25
N PHE A 162 8.81 11.44 -18.02
CA PHE A 162 9.82 10.38 -18.17
C PHE A 162 11.20 10.73 -17.58
N CYS A 163 11.40 11.97 -17.13
CA CYS A 163 12.51 12.38 -16.27
C CYS A 163 12.04 12.28 -14.82
#